data_AF-A0A5A5RL53-F1
#
_entry.id   AF-A0A5A5RL53-F1
#
_cell.length_a   1.000
_cell.length_b   1.000
_cell.length_c   1.000
_cell.angle_alpha   90.00
_cell.angle_beta   90.00
_cell.angle_gamma   90.00
#
_symmetry.space_group_name_H-M   'P 1'
#
loop_
_entity.id
_entity.type
_entity.pdbx_description
1 polymer ?
#
loop_
_entity_poly.entity_id
_entity_poly.type
_entity_poly.pdbx_seq_one_letter_code
_entity_poly.pdbx_strand_id
1 'polypeptide(L)'
;MSGQTGNKPLFSQHYLEHRLPDSPEWQEDVSGAFSRLESLYQQKKAILPTLNEAQTEAELIQPILEILGFSYIPQVSSRGKGRSERPDYALFATENDRYQAYALQNNERAFYRQVLAIAEAKYWQRSLSDVSKNDQRDIWKNSNPSFQITNYLTGTGVDWGILTNGREWRLSKIWVKTPSFYDGFS
;
A
#
# COMPACT_ATOMS: atom_id res chain seq x y z
N MET A 1 -25.55 18.91 -12.02
CA MET A 1 -24.40 18.25 -12.67
C MET A 1 -23.39 17.90 -11.59
N SER A 2 -23.54 16.71 -11.01
CA SER A 2 -22.66 16.18 -9.98
C SER A 2 -21.46 15.50 -10.66
N GLY A 3 -20.30 16.12 -10.57
CA GLY A 3 -19.05 15.52 -11.04
C GLY A 3 -18.72 14.30 -10.19
N GLN A 4 -18.96 13.10 -10.74
CA GLN A 4 -18.31 11.90 -10.25
C GLN A 4 -16.83 12.04 -10.56
N THR A 5 -15.99 12.26 -9.54
CA THR A 5 -14.55 11.99 -9.64
C THR A 5 -14.38 10.48 -9.68
N GLY A 6 -14.66 9.89 -10.83
CA GLY A 6 -14.40 8.47 -11.08
C GLY A 6 -12.89 8.23 -10.97
N ASN A 7 -12.51 7.22 -10.18
CA ASN A 7 -11.16 6.67 -10.16
C ASN A 7 -10.71 6.44 -11.61
N LYS A 8 -9.80 7.28 -12.12
CA LYS A 8 -9.19 7.01 -13.42
C LYS A 8 -8.34 5.75 -13.28
N PRO A 9 -8.44 4.80 -14.21
CA PRO A 9 -7.60 3.61 -14.15
C PRO A 9 -6.13 4.03 -14.23
N LEU A 10 -5.28 3.35 -13.46
CA LEU A 10 -3.83 3.61 -13.38
C LEU A 10 -3.15 3.46 -14.75
N PHE A 11 -3.68 2.57 -15.58
CA PHE A 11 -3.21 2.29 -16.93
C PHE A 11 -4.35 2.46 -17.94
N SER A 12 -4.02 2.87 -19.17
CA SER A 12 -4.99 2.88 -20.26
C SER A 12 -5.29 1.45 -20.72
N GLN A 13 -6.49 1.22 -21.26
CA GLN A 13 -6.86 -0.09 -21.81
C GLN A 13 -5.86 -0.55 -22.89
N HIS A 14 -5.47 0.36 -23.79
CA HIS A 14 -4.45 0.10 -24.80
C HIS A 14 -3.11 -0.33 -24.20
N TYR A 15 -2.68 0.25 -23.07
CA TYR A 15 -1.45 -0.18 -22.42
C TYR A 15 -1.57 -1.63 -21.93
N LEU A 16 -2.68 -1.96 -21.27
CA LEU A 16 -2.94 -3.30 -20.73
C LEU A 16 -3.04 -4.37 -21.84
N GLU A 17 -3.65 -4.03 -22.98
CA GLU A 17 -3.91 -4.99 -24.06
C GLU A 17 -2.74 -5.15 -25.04
N HIS A 18 -1.93 -4.10 -25.22
CA HIS A 18 -0.94 -4.05 -26.32
C HIS A 18 0.49 -3.68 -25.91
N ARG A 19 0.72 -3.23 -24.67
CA ARG A 19 2.07 -2.83 -24.24
C ARG A 19 2.57 -3.68 -23.09
N LEU A 20 1.70 -4.00 -22.14
CA LEU A 20 2.02 -4.86 -21.03
C LEU A 20 2.40 -6.28 -21.49
N PRO A 21 1.67 -6.94 -22.42
CA PRO A 21 2.01 -8.30 -22.84
C PRO A 21 3.39 -8.45 -23.50
N ASP A 22 3.87 -7.37 -24.13
CA ASP A 22 5.17 -7.31 -24.79
C ASP A 22 6.32 -6.96 -23.81
N SER A 23 6.01 -6.65 -22.55
CA SER A 23 7.02 -6.28 -21.56
C SER A 23 7.75 -7.52 -21.03
N PRO A 24 9.07 -7.44 -20.74
CA PRO A 24 9.80 -8.55 -20.13
C PRO A 24 9.17 -9.04 -18.82
N GLU A 25 8.64 -8.11 -18.02
CA GLU A 25 8.00 -8.39 -16.73
C GLU A 25 6.73 -9.25 -16.89
N TRP A 26 6.01 -9.14 -18.01
CA TRP A 26 4.84 -9.97 -18.29
C TRP A 26 5.20 -11.42 -18.61
N GLN A 27 6.43 -11.68 -19.01
CA GLN A 27 6.94 -13.01 -19.31
C GLN A 27 7.52 -13.71 -18.07
N GLU A 28 7.55 -13.04 -16.92
CA GLU A 28 8.01 -13.66 -15.68
C GLU A 28 7.09 -14.80 -15.25
N ASP A 29 7.69 -15.92 -14.84
CA ASP A 29 6.95 -17.05 -14.30
C ASP A 29 6.52 -16.76 -12.86
N VAL A 30 5.25 -16.39 -12.71
CA VAL A 30 4.62 -16.12 -11.40
C VAL A 30 3.95 -17.37 -10.79
N SER A 31 4.00 -18.53 -11.44
CA SER A 31 3.26 -19.74 -11.02
C SER A 31 3.64 -20.20 -9.61
N GLY A 32 4.93 -20.12 -9.25
CA GLY A 32 5.43 -20.46 -7.93
C GLY A 32 4.89 -19.53 -6.83
N ALA A 33 4.94 -18.21 -7.05
CA ALA A 33 4.38 -17.23 -6.13
C ALA A 33 2.86 -17.39 -6.00
N PHE A 34 2.16 -17.56 -7.13
CA PHE A 34 0.72 -17.77 -7.16
C PHE A 34 0.30 -19.01 -6.37
N SER A 35 0.99 -20.14 -6.55
CA SER A 35 0.70 -21.38 -5.82
C SER A 35 0.89 -21.24 -4.31
N ARG A 36 1.89 -20.46 -3.88
CA ARG A 36 2.11 -20.13 -2.46
C ARG A 36 1.00 -19.25 -1.90
N LEU A 37 0.57 -18.24 -2.65
CA LEU A 37 -0.55 -17.37 -2.27
C LEU A 37 -1.86 -18.15 -2.16
N GLU A 38 -2.15 -19.02 -3.12
CA GLU A 38 -3.34 -19.87 -3.10
C GLU A 38 -3.33 -20.81 -1.90
N SER A 39 -2.20 -21.48 -1.64
CA SER A 39 -2.05 -22.38 -0.48
C SER A 39 -2.26 -21.64 0.85
N LEU A 40 -1.67 -20.45 1.00
CA LEU A 40 -1.86 -19.59 2.17
C LEU A 40 -3.34 -19.23 2.35
N TYR A 41 -3.99 -18.77 1.28
CA TYR A 41 -5.41 -18.42 1.33
C TYR A 41 -6.27 -19.63 1.74
N GLN A 42 -6.07 -20.79 1.13
CA GLN A 42 -6.84 -22.00 1.45
C GLN A 42 -6.67 -22.42 2.91
N GLN A 43 -5.46 -22.28 3.48
CA GLN A 43 -5.18 -22.59 4.87
C GLN A 43 -5.90 -21.65 5.83
N LYS A 44 -5.98 -20.35 5.51
CA LYS A 44 -6.46 -19.31 6.42
C LYS A 44 -7.94 -18.95 6.21
N LYS A 45 -8.54 -19.25 5.05
CA LYS A 45 -9.87 -18.76 4.63
C LYS A 45 -10.97 -18.89 5.69
N ALA A 46 -10.94 -19.95 6.50
CA ALA A 46 -11.96 -20.21 7.51
C ALA A 46 -11.91 -19.23 8.68
N ILE A 47 -10.72 -18.73 9.03
CA ILE A 47 -10.52 -17.83 10.18
C ILE A 47 -10.51 -16.35 9.77
N LEU A 48 -10.21 -16.01 8.51
CA LEU A 48 -10.08 -14.61 8.06
C LEU A 48 -11.25 -13.71 8.46
N PRO A 49 -12.53 -14.12 8.37
CA PRO A 49 -13.66 -13.27 8.77
C PRO A 49 -13.69 -12.89 10.26
N THR A 50 -13.03 -13.67 11.13
CA THR A 50 -13.03 -13.47 12.59
C THR A 50 -11.83 -12.69 13.10
N LEU A 51 -10.81 -12.48 12.27
CA LEU A 51 -9.58 -11.81 12.67
C LEU A 51 -9.80 -10.29 12.82
N ASN A 52 -9.11 -9.70 13.80
CA ASN A 52 -8.94 -8.24 13.86
C ASN A 52 -7.85 -7.76 12.89
N GLU A 53 -7.55 -6.46 12.86
CA GLU A 53 -6.57 -5.84 11.93
C GLU A 53 -5.17 -6.46 12.12
N ALA A 54 -4.62 -6.41 13.34
CA ALA A 54 -3.29 -6.96 13.64
C ALA A 54 -3.18 -8.47 13.36
N GLN A 55 -4.24 -9.24 13.59
CA GLN A 55 -4.29 -10.66 13.26
C GLN A 55 -4.36 -10.89 11.73
N THR A 56 -5.16 -10.09 11.01
CA THR A 56 -5.23 -10.15 9.53
C THR A 56 -3.87 -9.81 8.93
N GLU A 57 -3.17 -8.85 9.51
CA GLU A 57 -1.82 -8.48 9.12
C GLU A 57 -0.84 -9.65 9.28
N ALA A 58 -0.73 -10.21 10.48
CA ALA A 58 0.22 -11.28 10.78
C ALA A 58 -0.09 -12.60 10.05
N GLU A 59 -1.37 -12.99 9.97
CA GLU A 59 -1.77 -14.29 9.44
C GLU A 59 -1.89 -14.33 7.92
N LEU A 60 -1.99 -13.16 7.27
CA LEU A 60 -2.26 -13.06 5.84
C LEU A 60 -1.42 -12.02 5.12
N ILE A 61 -1.51 -10.74 5.50
CA ILE A 61 -0.91 -9.65 4.70
C ILE A 61 0.62 -9.72 4.70
N GLN A 62 1.24 -9.89 5.86
CA GLN A 62 2.69 -10.03 5.99
C GLN A 62 3.24 -11.23 5.19
N PRO A 63 2.70 -12.45 5.33
CA PRO A 63 3.06 -13.56 4.46
C PRO A 63 2.88 -13.28 2.96
N ILE A 64 1.81 -12.56 2.57
CA ILE A 64 1.62 -12.18 1.16
C ILE A 64 2.72 -11.22 0.69
N LEU A 65 3.08 -10.20 1.48
CA LEU A 65 4.16 -9.28 1.15
C LEU A 65 5.50 -10.02 0.96
N GLU A 66 5.79 -11.00 1.81
CA GLU A 66 6.98 -11.85 1.68
C GLU A 66 6.93 -12.73 0.41
N ILE A 67 5.78 -13.32 0.08
CA ILE A 67 5.61 -14.13 -1.14
C ILE A 67 5.80 -13.27 -2.39
N LEU A 68 5.34 -12.01 -2.35
CA LEU A 68 5.54 -11.03 -3.43
C LEU A 68 6.98 -10.50 -3.50
N GLY A 69 7.87 -10.89 -2.57
CA GLY A 69 9.28 -10.53 -2.57
C GLY A 69 9.61 -9.20 -1.89
N PHE A 70 8.66 -8.58 -1.17
CA PHE A 70 8.95 -7.35 -0.44
C PHE A 70 9.68 -7.64 0.87
N SER A 71 10.72 -6.85 1.13
CA SER A 71 11.21 -6.60 2.48
C SER A 71 10.44 -5.42 3.07
N TYR A 72 10.11 -5.42 4.37
CA TYR A 72 9.31 -4.34 4.96
C TYR A 72 9.69 -3.96 6.39
N ILE A 73 9.40 -2.71 6.75
CA ILE A 73 9.48 -2.20 8.13
C ILE A 73 8.07 -1.81 8.58
N PRO A 74 7.47 -2.53 9.56
CA PRO A 74 6.22 -2.11 10.19
C PRO A 74 6.39 -0.75 10.86
N GLN A 75 5.52 0.20 10.56
CA GLN A 75 5.54 1.51 11.21
C GLN A 75 4.54 1.52 12.36
N VAL A 76 5.06 1.45 13.58
CA VAL A 76 4.19 1.58 14.75
C VAL A 76 3.74 3.03 14.88
N SER A 77 2.44 3.29 14.71
CA SER A 77 1.86 4.60 15.00
C SER A 77 2.11 4.96 16.46
N SER A 78 3.01 5.91 16.72
CA SER A 78 3.21 6.44 18.08
C SER A 78 2.02 7.33 18.42
N ARG A 79 1.19 6.95 19.40
CA ARG A 79 0.08 7.77 19.94
C ARG A 79 0.52 9.02 20.72
N GLY A 80 1.73 9.53 20.45
CA GLY A 80 2.24 10.76 21.04
C GLY A 80 1.67 11.99 20.34
N LYS A 81 1.29 13.02 21.08
CA LYS A 81 0.90 14.32 20.52
C LYS A 81 2.02 14.83 19.60
N GLY A 82 1.72 14.96 18.30
CA GLY A 82 2.59 15.62 17.33
C GLY A 82 3.39 14.72 16.38
N ARG A 83 3.23 13.38 16.41
CA ARG A 83 3.73 12.52 15.32
C ARG A 83 2.62 12.27 14.30
N SER A 84 2.92 12.55 13.02
CA SER A 84 2.06 12.29 11.88
C SER A 84 1.63 10.81 11.87
N GLU A 85 0.38 10.54 11.48
CA GLU A 85 -0.04 9.19 11.15
C GLU A 85 0.93 8.60 10.10
N ARG A 86 1.32 7.33 10.28
CA ARG A 86 2.23 6.61 9.38
C ARG A 86 1.48 5.44 8.74
N PRO A 87 1.82 5.07 7.49
CA PRO A 87 1.30 3.86 6.87
C PRO A 87 1.78 2.64 7.64
N ASP A 88 0.97 1.59 7.73
CA ASP A 88 1.34 0.37 8.49
C ASP A 88 2.69 -0.23 8.06
N TYR A 89 3.05 -0.11 6.77
CA TYR A 89 4.28 -0.68 6.22
C TYR A 89 5.02 0.29 5.30
N ALA A 90 6.35 0.33 5.46
CA ALA A 90 7.27 0.80 4.43
C ALA A 90 7.87 -0.42 3.71
N LEU A 91 7.72 -0.49 2.39
CA LEU A 91 8.14 -1.60 1.55
C LEU A 91 9.44 -1.28 0.79
N PHE A 92 10.26 -2.30 0.62
CA PHE A 92 11.58 -2.24 0.00
C PHE A 92 11.71 -3.37 -1.01
N ALA A 93 12.45 -3.11 -2.10
CA ALA A 93 12.72 -4.12 -3.12
C ALA A 93 13.60 -5.25 -2.60
N THR A 94 14.54 -4.92 -1.70
CA THR A 94 15.51 -5.88 -1.17
C THR A 94 15.70 -5.74 0.33
N GLU A 95 16.25 -6.81 0.91
CA GLU A 95 16.64 -6.83 2.31
C GLU A 95 17.77 -5.83 2.63
N ASN A 96 18.66 -5.58 1.67
CA ASN A 96 19.71 -4.58 1.84
C ASN A 96 19.12 -3.16 1.91
N ASP A 97 18.16 -2.82 1.04
CA ASP A 97 17.50 -1.50 1.07
C ASP A 97 16.79 -1.28 2.40
N ARG A 98 16.10 -2.33 2.90
CA ARG A 98 15.49 -2.35 4.22
C ARG A 98 16.52 -2.11 5.33
N TYR A 99 17.66 -2.82 5.29
CA TYR A 99 18.72 -2.68 6.27
C TYR A 99 19.30 -1.26 6.32
N GLN A 100 19.56 -0.66 5.15
CA GLN A 100 20.03 0.74 5.08
C GLN A 100 18.98 1.72 5.62
N ALA A 101 17.70 1.48 5.36
CA ALA A 101 16.62 2.32 5.85
C ALA A 101 16.48 2.31 7.39
N TYR A 102 16.82 1.21 8.08
CA TYR A 102 16.80 1.17 9.54
C TYR A 102 17.70 2.23 10.19
N ALA A 103 18.85 2.51 9.60
CA ALA A 103 19.76 3.54 10.08
C ALA A 103 19.18 4.96 9.97
N LEU A 104 18.12 5.15 9.18
CA LEU A 104 17.52 6.44 8.85
C LEU A 104 16.20 6.71 9.59
N GLN A 105 15.74 5.84 10.49
CA GLN A 105 14.41 5.98 11.14
C GLN A 105 14.19 7.30 11.90
N ASN A 106 15.28 7.95 12.34
CA ASN A 106 15.23 9.26 13.00
C ASN A 106 15.24 10.46 12.02
N ASN A 107 15.39 10.21 10.72
CA ASN A 107 15.33 11.20 9.65
C ASN A 107 14.29 10.78 8.61
N GLU A 108 13.06 11.21 8.81
CA GLU A 108 11.89 10.79 8.03
C GLU A 108 12.04 11.02 6.52
N ARG A 109 12.61 12.17 6.12
CA ARG A 109 12.83 12.47 4.70
C ARG A 109 13.87 11.54 4.07
N ALA A 110 14.96 11.24 4.80
CA ALA A 110 15.97 10.31 4.30
C ALA A 110 15.44 8.87 4.26
N PHE A 111 14.64 8.48 5.26
CA PHE A 111 13.98 7.19 5.34
C PHE A 111 13.06 6.95 4.13
N TYR A 112 12.08 7.83 3.89
CA TYR A 112 11.10 7.63 2.81
C TYR A 112 11.70 7.72 1.41
N ARG A 113 12.89 8.31 1.23
CA ARG A 113 13.64 8.24 -0.03
C ARG A 113 14.15 6.84 -0.38
N GLN A 114 14.26 5.95 0.61
CA GLN A 114 14.64 4.55 0.40
C GLN A 114 13.43 3.64 0.18
N VAL A 115 12.21 4.16 0.39
CA VAL A 115 10.98 3.36 0.37
C VAL A 115 10.48 3.23 -1.06
N LEU A 116 10.29 1.99 -1.51
CA LEU A 116 9.74 1.67 -2.83
C LEU A 116 8.25 1.97 -2.90
N ALA A 117 7.52 1.54 -1.88
CA ALA A 117 6.09 1.72 -1.74
C ALA A 117 5.69 1.73 -0.26
N ILE A 118 4.55 2.33 0.05
CA ILE A 118 3.94 2.22 1.37
C ILE A 118 2.71 1.30 1.29
N ALA A 119 2.40 0.58 2.36
CA ALA A 119 1.20 -0.23 2.45
C ALA A 119 0.38 0.10 3.70
N GLU A 120 -0.94 0.18 3.53
CA GLU A 120 -1.93 0.31 4.59
C GLU A 120 -2.81 -0.94 4.59
N ALA A 121 -2.89 -1.59 5.75
CA ALA A 121 -3.68 -2.77 5.98
C ALA A 121 -4.99 -2.43 6.69
N LYS A 122 -5.99 -3.30 6.50
CA LYS A 122 -7.24 -3.31 7.25
C LYS A 122 -7.62 -4.76 7.57
N TYR A 123 -8.54 -4.96 8.51
CA TYR A 123 -9.11 -6.29 8.75
C TYR A 123 -9.97 -6.79 7.57
N TRP A 124 -10.06 -8.11 7.41
CA TRP A 124 -10.64 -8.80 6.24
C TRP A 124 -12.00 -8.27 5.73
N GLN A 125 -12.89 -7.90 6.65
CA GLN A 125 -14.25 -7.44 6.32
C GLN A 125 -14.37 -5.93 6.09
N ARG A 126 -13.28 -5.17 6.24
CA ARG A 126 -13.31 -3.71 6.11
C ARG A 126 -13.38 -3.30 4.65
N SER A 127 -14.45 -2.61 4.25
CA SER A 127 -14.52 -1.96 2.92
C SER A 127 -13.33 -1.00 2.73
N LEU A 128 -12.70 -0.99 1.56
CA LEU A 128 -11.60 -0.07 1.24
C LEU A 128 -12.09 1.29 0.70
N SER A 129 -13.37 1.42 0.36
CA SER A 129 -13.95 2.64 -0.24
C SER A 129 -14.73 3.52 0.72
N ASP A 130 -15.21 2.95 1.83
CA ASP A 130 -16.25 3.58 2.65
C ASP A 130 -15.73 4.07 4.00
N VAL A 131 -16.45 5.00 4.58
CA VAL A 131 -16.30 5.39 5.98
C VAL A 131 -17.10 4.40 6.84
N SER A 132 -16.46 3.71 7.78
CA SER A 132 -17.12 2.71 8.61
C SER A 132 -17.88 3.36 9.77
N LYS A 133 -19.13 3.77 9.53
CA LYS A 133 -19.93 4.46 10.56
C LYS A 133 -20.43 3.56 11.69
N ASN A 134 -20.44 2.23 11.52
CA ASN A 134 -21.09 1.28 12.43
C ASN A 134 -20.27 0.01 12.75
N ASP A 135 -18.99 -0.09 12.39
CA ASP A 135 -18.18 -1.24 12.83
C ASP A 135 -17.54 -0.96 14.19
N GLN A 136 -17.90 -1.77 15.19
CA GLN A 136 -17.36 -1.65 16.55
C GLN A 136 -15.85 -1.87 16.62
N ARG A 137 -15.26 -2.52 15.61
CA ARG A 137 -13.81 -2.71 15.46
C ARG A 137 -13.10 -1.46 14.93
N ASP A 138 -13.84 -0.49 14.39
CA ASP A 138 -13.31 0.67 13.66
C ASP A 138 -13.78 2.03 14.22
N ILE A 139 -14.42 2.04 15.39
CA ILE A 139 -15.03 3.23 16.02
C ILE A 139 -14.01 4.39 16.16
N TRP A 140 -12.72 4.07 16.29
CA TRP A 140 -11.64 5.02 16.52
C TRP A 140 -10.98 5.55 15.24
N LYS A 141 -11.13 4.89 14.09
CA LYS A 141 -10.52 5.26 12.79
C LYS A 141 -11.63 5.45 11.73
N ASN A 142 -12.54 6.39 11.98
CA ASN A 142 -13.67 6.69 11.07
C ASN A 142 -13.27 7.49 9.82
N SER A 143 -12.10 7.18 9.24
CA SER A 143 -11.60 7.79 8.01
C SER A 143 -11.88 6.89 6.81
N ASN A 144 -11.92 7.48 5.61
CA ASN A 144 -11.96 6.71 4.38
C ASN A 144 -10.55 6.15 4.10
N PRO A 145 -10.36 4.82 3.99
CA PRO A 145 -9.04 4.24 3.75
C PRO A 145 -8.37 4.75 2.45
N SER A 146 -9.17 5.09 1.43
CA SER A 146 -8.65 5.65 0.18
C SER A 146 -8.09 7.09 0.36
N PHE A 147 -8.68 7.89 1.26
CA PHE A 147 -8.11 9.20 1.61
C PHE A 147 -6.86 9.05 2.47
N GLN A 148 -6.82 8.03 3.35
CA GLN A 148 -5.68 7.75 4.21
C GLN A 148 -4.41 7.45 3.38
N ILE A 149 -4.48 6.52 2.41
CA ILE A 149 -3.33 6.20 1.55
C ILE A 149 -2.88 7.41 0.72
N THR A 150 -3.82 8.24 0.25
CA THR A 150 -3.50 9.47 -0.51
C THR A 150 -2.75 10.49 0.36
N ASN A 151 -3.16 10.65 1.62
CA ASN A 151 -2.48 11.54 2.57
C ASN A 151 -1.07 11.06 2.88
N TYR A 152 -0.85 9.75 3.03
CA TYR A 152 0.49 9.21 3.25
C TYR A 152 1.39 9.41 2.04
N LEU A 153 0.94 9.11 0.82
CA LEU A 153 1.74 9.34 -0.38
C LEU A 153 2.14 10.82 -0.51
N THR A 154 1.20 11.74 -0.24
CA THR A 154 1.47 13.18 -0.27
C THR A 154 2.45 13.62 0.83
N GLY A 155 2.28 13.12 2.06
CA GLY A 155 3.11 13.52 3.20
C GLY A 155 4.51 12.92 3.19
N THR A 156 4.67 11.70 2.65
CA THR A 156 5.95 10.99 2.59
C THR A 156 6.73 11.30 1.31
N GLY A 157 6.03 11.67 0.22
CA GLY A 157 6.61 11.82 -1.11
C GLY A 157 6.94 10.50 -1.81
N VAL A 158 6.45 9.36 -1.28
CA VAL A 158 6.56 8.05 -1.93
C VAL A 158 5.54 7.98 -3.08
N ASP A 159 5.96 7.45 -4.23
CA ASP A 159 5.13 7.43 -5.44
C ASP A 159 4.01 6.39 -5.39
N TRP A 160 4.28 5.24 -4.76
CA TRP A 160 3.43 4.05 -4.81
C TRP A 160 2.84 3.69 -3.45
N GLY A 161 1.55 3.40 -3.44
CA GLY A 161 0.81 2.97 -2.25
C GLY A 161 -0.01 1.72 -2.51
N ILE A 162 -0.04 0.80 -1.56
CA ILE A 162 -0.92 -0.37 -1.55
C ILE A 162 -1.93 -0.18 -0.43
N LEU A 163 -3.21 -0.33 -0.73
CA LEU A 163 -4.28 -0.39 0.26
C LEU A 163 -4.94 -1.76 0.18
N THR A 164 -4.98 -2.50 1.28
CA THR A 164 -5.51 -3.86 1.30
C THR A 164 -6.21 -4.24 2.60
N ASN A 165 -7.22 -5.10 2.49
CA ASN A 165 -7.81 -5.85 3.61
C ASN A 165 -7.50 -7.36 3.50
N GLY A 166 -6.52 -7.74 2.67
CA GLY A 166 -6.21 -9.13 2.31
C GLY A 166 -7.13 -9.73 1.24
N ARG A 167 -8.40 -9.33 1.16
CA ARG A 167 -9.36 -9.77 0.12
C ARG A 167 -9.23 -8.96 -1.16
N GLU A 168 -9.06 -7.66 -1.02
CA GLU A 168 -8.92 -6.68 -2.09
C GLU A 168 -7.56 -6.00 -1.95
N TRP A 169 -6.89 -5.77 -3.08
CA TRP A 169 -5.60 -5.09 -3.15
C TRP A 169 -5.71 -3.95 -4.16
N ARG A 170 -5.49 -2.71 -3.71
CA ARG A 170 -5.55 -1.52 -4.56
C ARG A 170 -4.16 -0.91 -4.66
N LEU A 171 -3.68 -0.78 -5.90
CA LEU A 171 -2.48 -0.03 -6.20
C LEU A 171 -2.83 1.42 -6.50
N SER A 172 -2.22 2.33 -5.74
CA SER A 172 -2.37 3.77 -5.85
C SER A 172 -1.05 4.39 -6.27
N LYS A 173 -1.14 5.39 -7.15
CA LYS A 173 0.00 6.23 -7.53
C LYS A 173 -0.41 7.69 -7.47
N ILE A 174 0.38 8.52 -6.78
CA ILE A 174 0.23 9.97 -6.88
C ILE A 174 1.22 10.48 -7.92
N TRP A 175 0.70 11.13 -8.95
CA TRP A 175 1.51 11.94 -9.86
C TRP A 175 1.78 13.26 -9.16
N VAL A 176 2.90 13.37 -8.46
CA VAL A 176 3.36 14.68 -8.04
C VAL A 176 3.71 15.44 -9.31
N LYS A 177 2.97 16.50 -9.63
CA LYS A 177 3.40 17.42 -10.68
C LYS A 177 4.79 17.91 -10.28
N THR A 178 5.83 17.52 -11.03
CA THR A 178 7.09 18.25 -11.02
C THR A 178 6.74 19.73 -11.17
N PRO A 179 7.21 20.62 -10.28
CA PRO A 179 7.10 22.05 -10.51
C PRO A 179 7.63 22.30 -11.92
N SER A 180 6.80 22.84 -12.80
CA SER A 180 7.28 23.28 -14.09
C SER A 180 8.29 24.39 -13.82
N PHE A 181 9.57 24.09 -13.92
CA PHE A 181 10.61 25.10 -14.07
C PHE A 181 10.42 25.70 -15.47
N TYR A 182 9.45 26.61 -15.59
CA TYR A 182 9.42 27.56 -16.69
C TYR A 182 10.10 28.84 -16.20
N ASP A 183 11.15 29.16 -16.93
CA ASP A 183 12.03 30.31 -16.90
C ASP A 183 11.37 31.65 -16.52
N GLY A 184 12.07 32.36 -15.65
CA GLY A 184 11.83 33.77 -15.35
C GLY A 184 13.16 34.49 -15.15
N PHE A 185 14.10 34.34 -16.07
CA PHE A 185 15.12 35.37 -16.30
C PHE A 185 14.56 36.33 -17.35
N SER A 186 14.15 37.50 -16.89
CA SER A 186 14.02 38.72 -17.68
C SER A 186 14.52 39.88 -16.83
#